data_AF-A0A843WD91-F1
#
_entry.id   AF-A0A843WD91-F1
#
_cell.length_a   1.000
_cell.length_b   1.000
_cell.length_c   1.000
_cell.angle_alpha   90.00
_cell.angle_beta   90.00
_cell.angle_gamma   90.00
#
_symmetry.space_group_name_H-M   'P 1'
#
loop_
_entity.id
_entity.type
_entity.pdbx_description
1 polymer ?
#
loop_
_entity_poly.entity_id
_entity_poly.type
_entity_poly.pdbx_seq_one_letter_code
_entity_poly.pdbx_strand_id
1 'polypeptide(L)'
;MGKLAVGTKVLAEGGHDKVFQQTFGILPGEQLRKSYACYLSTSSGPVIGTLYLSTMRLAFCSDNPLCYSPTPGQQEWMYYKEDR
;
A
#
# COMPACT_ATOMS: atom_id res chain seq x y z
N MET A 1 3.98 -16.14 -6.59
CA MET A 1 2.76 -15.74 -5.85
C MET A 1 2.44 -14.30 -6.23
N GLY A 2 1.80 -14.09 -7.38
CA GLY A 2 1.62 -12.77 -7.98
C GLY A 2 0.16 -12.47 -8.25
N LYS A 3 -0.24 -11.20 -8.05
CA LYS A 3 -1.53 -10.54 -8.37
C LYS A 3 -2.85 -11.17 -7.88
N LEU A 4 -2.94 -12.49 -7.73
CA LEU A 4 -4.13 -13.21 -7.24
C LEU A 4 -4.44 -12.85 -5.77
N ALA A 5 -3.43 -12.85 -4.90
CA ALA A 5 -3.61 -12.51 -3.48
C ALA A 5 -4.10 -11.05 -3.27
N VAL A 6 -3.62 -10.12 -4.10
CA VAL A 6 -4.02 -8.69 -4.05
C VAL A 6 -5.48 -8.52 -4.47
N GLY A 7 -5.89 -9.20 -5.54
CA GLY A 7 -7.31 -9.23 -5.96
C GLY A 7 -8.23 -9.78 -4.87
N THR A 8 -7.80 -10.82 -4.14
CA THR A 8 -8.57 -11.38 -3.01
C THR A 8 -8.69 -10.38 -1.85
N LYS A 9 -7.62 -9.66 -1.50
CA LYS A 9 -7.63 -8.65 -0.44
C LYS A 9 -8.66 -7.55 -0.71
N VAL A 10 -8.65 -7.01 -1.93
CA VAL A 10 -9.59 -5.95 -2.35
C VAL A 10 -11.04 -6.44 -2.28
N LEU A 11 -11.31 -7.67 -2.71
CA LEU A 11 -12.66 -8.24 -2.66
C LEU A 11 -13.11 -8.49 -1.21
N ALA A 12 -12.22 -9.02 -0.36
CA ALA A 12 -12.51 -9.31 1.04
C ALA A 12 -12.72 -8.03 1.88
N GLU A 13 -11.94 -6.98 1.62
CA GLU A 13 -11.98 -5.71 2.34
C GLU A 13 -13.06 -4.75 1.78
N GLY A 14 -13.74 -5.13 0.68
CA GLY A 14 -14.91 -4.44 0.14
C GLY A 14 -14.61 -3.30 -0.82
N GLY A 15 -13.56 -3.45 -1.63
CA GLY A 15 -13.17 -2.54 -2.72
C GLY A 15 -11.99 -1.63 -2.37
N HIS A 16 -11.38 -1.04 -3.40
CA HIS A 16 -10.17 -0.20 -3.25
C HIS A 16 -10.37 0.98 -2.30
N ASP A 17 -11.57 1.60 -2.27
CA ASP A 17 -11.90 2.68 -1.36
C ASP A 17 -11.73 2.29 0.11
N LYS A 18 -12.24 1.11 0.50
CA LYS A 18 -12.12 0.63 1.88
C LYS A 18 -10.69 0.27 2.23
N VAL A 19 -9.97 -0.41 1.32
CA VAL A 19 -8.54 -0.72 1.51
C VAL A 19 -7.74 0.57 1.71
N PHE A 20 -7.97 1.58 0.87
CA PHE A 20 -7.32 2.88 0.97
C PHE A 20 -7.58 3.54 2.32
N GLN A 21 -8.85 3.67 2.71
CA GLN A 21 -9.25 4.32 3.97
C GLN A 21 -8.72 3.57 5.21
N GLN A 22 -8.72 2.24 5.21
CA GLN A 22 -8.15 1.45 6.30
C GLN A 22 -6.62 1.58 6.37
N THR A 23 -5.97 1.77 5.23
CA THR A 23 -4.50 1.83 5.15
C THR A 23 -3.94 3.21 5.53
N PHE A 24 -4.61 4.29 5.10
CA PHE A 24 -4.13 5.68 5.21
C PHE A 24 -5.03 6.60 6.06
N GLY A 25 -6.14 6.07 6.59
CA GLY A 25 -7.16 6.85 7.29
C GLY A 25 -8.09 7.60 6.35
N ILE A 26 -8.98 8.40 6.93
CA ILE A 26 -10.01 9.17 6.22
C ILE A 26 -9.73 10.66 6.44
N LEU A 27 -9.59 11.43 5.36
CA LEU A 27 -9.68 12.89 5.43
C LEU A 27 -11.10 13.35 5.05
N PRO A 28 -11.64 14.39 5.72
CA PRO A 28 -12.97 14.91 5.40
C PRO A 28 -13.08 15.33 3.93
N GLY A 29 -14.00 14.72 3.19
CA GLY A 29 -14.23 15.03 1.77
C GLY A 29 -13.23 14.40 0.79
N GLU A 30 -12.29 13.59 1.27
CA GLU A 30 -11.38 12.85 0.41
C GLU A 30 -12.11 11.70 -0.30
N GLN A 31 -11.91 11.58 -1.62
CA GLN A 31 -12.44 10.49 -2.43
C GLN A 31 -11.33 9.82 -3.21
N LEU A 32 -11.27 8.50 -3.17
CA LEU A 32 -10.40 7.74 -4.05
C LEU A 32 -10.90 7.92 -5.50
N ARG A 33 -9.98 8.20 -6.43
CA ARG A 33 -10.28 8.32 -7.85
C ARG A 33 -9.88 7.07 -8.61
N LYS A 34 -8.64 6.64 -8.43
CA LYS A 34 -8.06 5.50 -9.15
C LYS A 34 -7.03 4.80 -8.28
N SER A 35 -6.78 3.54 -8.61
CA SER A 35 -5.72 2.73 -8.03
C SER A 35 -5.01 1.95 -9.12
N TYR A 36 -3.70 1.75 -8.96
CA TYR A 36 -2.87 1.08 -9.95
C TYR A 36 -1.89 0.14 -9.26
N ALA A 37 -1.80 -1.09 -9.76
CA ALA A 37 -0.69 -1.96 -9.40
C ALA A 37 0.60 -1.42 -10.03
N CYS A 38 1.64 -1.22 -9.23
CA CYS A 38 2.91 -0.66 -9.69
C CYS A 38 4.10 -1.19 -8.88
N TYR A 39 5.29 -0.76 -9.29
CA TYR A 39 6.51 -0.91 -8.50
C TYR A 39 6.99 0.48 -8.09
N LEU A 40 7.28 0.69 -6.81
CA LEU A 40 7.94 1.88 -6.32
C LEU A 40 9.45 1.65 -6.32
N SER A 41 10.20 2.50 -7.02
CA SER A 41 11.66 2.43 -7.01
C SER A 41 12.19 2.96 -5.68
N THR A 42 12.95 2.12 -4.95
CA THR A 42 13.65 2.52 -3.72
C THR A 42 15.16 2.33 -3.90
N SER A 43 15.97 2.88 -2.98
CA SER A 43 17.42 2.66 -2.97
C SER A 43 17.81 1.18 -2.79
N SER A 44 16.94 0.39 -2.17
CA SER A 44 17.13 -1.05 -1.95
C SER A 44 16.51 -1.91 -3.07
N GLY A 45 15.97 -1.27 -4.12
CA GLY A 45 15.34 -1.92 -5.26
C GLY A 45 13.84 -1.64 -5.40
N PRO A 46 13.19 -2.19 -6.44
CA PRO A 46 11.76 -1.98 -6.68
C PRO A 46 10.88 -2.75 -5.68
N VAL A 47 9.89 -2.06 -5.11
CA VAL A 47 8.89 -2.62 -4.19
C VAL A 47 7.56 -2.73 -4.90
N ILE A 48 7.00 -3.94 -4.99
CA ILE A 48 5.66 -4.14 -5.57
C ILE A 48 4.57 -3.62 -4.62
N GLY A 49 3.60 -2.90 -5.16
CA GLY A 49 2.49 -2.37 -4.38
C GLY A 49 1.38 -1.77 -5.21
N THR A 50 0.50 -1.05 -4.51
CA THR A 50 -0.63 -0.35 -5.09
C THR A 50 -0.48 1.15 -4.85
N LEU A 51 -0.53 1.94 -5.92
CA LEU A 51 -0.63 3.40 -5.88
C LEU A 51 -2.10 3.81 -5.91
N TYR A 52 -2.51 4.64 -4.95
CA TYR A 52 -3.82 5.23 -4.80
C TYR A 52 -3.74 6.72 -5.14
N LEU A 53 -4.62 7.15 -6.04
CA LEU A 53 -4.82 8.56 -6.38
C LEU A 53 -6.17 8.99 -5.81
N SER A 54 -6.17 9.87 -4.80
CA SER A 54 -7.37 10.49 -4.26
C SER A 54 -7.52 11.93 -4.76
N THR A 55 -8.59 12.60 -4.34
CA THR A 55 -8.78 14.04 -4.55
C THR A 55 -7.82 14.92 -3.74
N MET A 56 -7.15 14.36 -2.74
CA MET A 56 -6.33 15.13 -1.79
C MET A 56 -4.88 14.68 -1.74
N ARG A 57 -4.58 13.42 -2.06
CA ARG A 57 -3.25 12.86 -1.87
C ARG A 57 -2.89 11.76 -2.87
N LEU A 58 -1.60 11.51 -2.99
CA LEU A 58 -1.05 10.32 -3.61
C LEU A 58 -0.51 9.41 -2.51
N ALA A 59 -0.94 8.16 -2.50
CA ALA A 59 -0.55 7.21 -1.48
C ALA A 59 -0.11 5.87 -2.09
N PHE A 60 0.94 5.26 -1.56
CA PHE A 60 1.47 3.97 -1.98
C PHE A 60 1.55 3.03 -0.78
N CYS A 61 1.14 1.78 -0.97
CA CYS A 61 1.32 0.71 0.01
C CYS A 61 1.88 -0.53 -0.70
N SER A 62 2.89 -1.17 -0.12
CA SER A 62 3.40 -2.44 -0.63
C SER A 62 2.32 -3.54 -0.54
N ASP A 63 2.32 -4.46 -1.49
CA ASP A 63 1.34 -5.56 -1.49
C ASP A 63 1.68 -6.62 -0.44
N ASN A 64 2.97 -6.73 -0.09
CA ASN A 64 3.49 -7.64 0.93
C ASN A 64 4.27 -6.84 1.97
N PRO A 65 4.31 -7.29 3.24
CA PRO A 65 5.19 -6.69 4.22
C PRO A 65 6.65 -6.92 3.83
N LEU A 66 7.48 -5.92 4.08
CA LEU A 66 8.92 -5.99 3.91
C LEU A 66 9.56 -6.28 5.27
N CYS A 67 10.60 -7.09 5.23
CA CYS A 67 11.47 -7.33 6.37
C CYS A 67 12.33 -6.08 6.61
N TYR A 68 12.32 -5.59 7.84
CA TYR A 68 13.15 -4.50 8.30
C TYR A 68 13.80 -4.88 9.63
N SER A 69 15.07 -4.49 9.79
CA SER A 69 15.84 -4.74 11.00
C SER A 69 16.30 -3.42 11.61
N PRO A 70 15.53 -2.84 12.56
CA PRO A 70 15.93 -1.61 13.23
C PRO A 70 17.22 -1.77 14.04
N THR A 71 17.42 -2.97 14.59
CA THR A 71 18.57 -3.34 15.41
C THR A 71 19.12 -4.68 14.91
N PRO A 72 20.44 -4.92 14.93
CA PRO A 72 21.00 -6.23 14.60
C PRO A 72 20.37 -7.34 15.47
N GLY A 73 19.84 -8.37 14.82
CA GLY A 73 19.18 -9.50 15.49
C GLY A 73 17.68 -9.30 15.78
N GLN A 74 17.10 -8.13 15.50
CA GLN A 74 15.65 -7.91 15.52
C GLN A 74 15.13 -7.81 14.09
N GLN A 75 14.13 -8.62 13.77
CA GLN A 75 13.48 -8.64 12.46
C GLN A 75 12.01 -8.35 12.63
N GLU A 76 11.55 -7.28 11.99
CA GLU A 76 10.15 -6.87 11.95
C GLU A 76 9.64 -6.89 10.51
N TRP A 77 8.34 -7.13 10.36
CA TRP A 77 7.67 -7.17 9.07
C TRP A 77 6.66 -6.05 9.01
N MET A 78 6.88 -5.08 8.13
CA MET A 78 6.02 -3.91 7.99
C MET A 78 5.72 -3.64 6.52
N TYR A 79 4.50 -3.18 6.24
CA TYR A 79 4.16 -2.68 4.92
C TYR A 79 4.87 -1.36 4.67
N TYR A 80 5.51 -1.23 3.50
CA TYR A 80 6.10 0.04 3.09
C TYR A 80 4.99 0.98 2.63
N LYS A 81 4.89 2.14 3.28
CA LYS A 81 3.86 3.14 3.01
C LYS A 81 4.49 4.50 2.74
N GLU A 82 3.96 5.19 1.75
CA GLU A 82 4.28 6.60 1.46
C GLU A 82 2.97 7.32 1.14
N ASP A 83 2.70 8.46 1.75
CA ASP A 83 1.60 9.33 1.34
C ASP A 83 1.99 10.81 1.43
N ARG A 84 1.58 11.57 0.41
CA ARG A 84 1.81 13.03 0.30
C ARG A 84 0.59 13.74 -0.23
#